data_AF-A0A9D7R8A2-F1
#
_entry.id   AF-A0A9D7R8A2-F1
#
_cell.length_a   1.000
_cell.length_b   1.000
_cell.length_c   1.000
_cell.angle_alpha   90.00
_cell.angle_beta   90.00
_cell.angle_gamma   90.00
#
_symmetry.space_group_name_H-M   'P 1'
#
loop_
_entity.id
_entity.type
_entity.pdbx_description
1 polymer ?
#
loop_
_entity_poly.entity_id
_entity_poly.type
_entity_poly.pdbx_seq_one_letter_code
_entity_poly.pdbx_strand_id
1 'polypeptide(L)'
;MGLKVAIIGLAPSTHADAPWDDPTWEKWGLPWDSTGYGFMKRHFEMHDQRLLDSGHSKRGPDYAQRLKDCKQIYTQANYPFDAVAKTIGQAYWNSSIAYAMALAIHEGAQEIAIYGVDMDGTDEFGYQKANMEYLIGVARGRGIRVYIPPQSALCKFAPTGIKFYDHMPTYVERYGWLG
;
A
#
# COMPACT_ATOMS: atom_id res chain seq x y z
N MET A 1 3.32 -8.33 -23.28
CA MET A 1 2.69 -7.27 -22.46
C MET A 1 3.46 -7.18 -21.16
N GLY A 2 3.73 -5.97 -20.65
CA GLY A 2 4.44 -5.80 -19.39
C GLY A 2 3.55 -6.06 -18.16
N LEU A 3 4.18 -6.27 -17.01
CA LEU A 3 3.50 -6.49 -15.74
C LEU A 3 2.74 -5.22 -15.31
N LYS A 4 1.43 -5.34 -15.05
CA LYS A 4 0.58 -4.30 -14.46
C LYS A 4 0.08 -4.79 -13.10
N VAL A 5 0.26 -4.01 -12.04
CA VAL A 5 -0.07 -4.41 -10.67
C VAL A 5 -1.07 -3.45 -10.04
N ALA A 6 -2.19 -3.96 -9.54
CA ALA A 6 -3.09 -3.24 -8.67
C ALA A 6 -2.72 -3.59 -7.22
N ILE A 7 -2.20 -2.62 -6.47
CA ILE A 7 -1.92 -2.72 -5.04
C ILE A 7 -3.18 -2.30 -4.29
N ILE A 8 -3.77 -3.22 -3.53
CA ILE A 8 -5.11 -3.04 -2.96
C ILE A 8 -5.05 -3.17 -1.42
N GLY A 9 -5.38 -2.08 -0.74
CA GLY A 9 -5.57 -2.01 0.72
C GLY A 9 -7.01 -2.30 1.12
N LEU A 10 -7.52 -1.61 2.14
CA LEU A 10 -8.88 -1.82 2.68
C LEU A 10 -9.68 -0.53 2.86
N ALA A 11 -9.09 0.63 2.56
CA ALA A 11 -9.78 1.89 2.75
C ALA A 11 -11.01 1.95 1.82
N PRO A 12 -12.22 2.19 2.37
CA PRO A 12 -13.46 2.08 1.59
C PRO A 12 -13.58 3.17 0.51
N SER A 13 -12.79 4.24 0.60
CA SER A 13 -12.80 5.37 -0.33
C SER A 13 -12.63 4.97 -1.80
N THR A 14 -11.83 3.93 -2.05
CA THR A 14 -11.36 3.56 -3.40
C THR A 14 -11.17 2.06 -3.57
N HIS A 15 -11.40 1.24 -2.53
CA HIS A 15 -11.27 -0.23 -2.61
C HIS A 15 -12.20 -0.84 -3.68
N ALA A 16 -13.45 -0.38 -3.73
CA ALA A 16 -14.43 -0.84 -4.71
C ALA A 16 -14.07 -0.46 -6.16
N ASP A 17 -13.23 0.58 -6.34
CA ASP A 17 -12.80 1.08 -7.65
C ASP A 17 -11.60 0.31 -8.22
N ALA A 18 -11.04 -0.64 -7.45
CA ALA A 18 -9.94 -1.46 -7.94
C ALA A 18 -10.39 -2.28 -9.16
N PRO A 19 -9.47 -2.65 -10.07
CA PRO A 19 -9.82 -3.28 -11.35
C PRO A 19 -10.14 -4.77 -11.20
N TRP A 20 -11.10 -5.12 -10.33
CA TRP A 20 -11.42 -6.49 -9.90
C TRP A 20 -11.67 -7.44 -11.06
N ASP A 21 -12.39 -6.98 -12.09
CA ASP A 21 -12.75 -7.81 -13.25
C ASP A 21 -11.78 -7.69 -14.44
N ASP A 22 -10.77 -6.80 -14.38
CA ASP A 22 -9.80 -6.63 -15.47
C ASP A 22 -8.64 -7.64 -15.33
N PRO A 23 -8.53 -8.65 -16.20
CA PRO A 23 -7.48 -9.67 -16.11
C PRO A 23 -6.10 -9.16 -16.54
N THR A 24 -6.00 -7.96 -17.12
CA THR A 24 -4.70 -7.37 -17.50
C THR A 24 -3.92 -6.85 -16.30
N TRP A 25 -4.57 -6.71 -15.14
CA TRP A 25 -3.94 -6.33 -13.87
C TRP A 25 -3.79 -7.55 -12.96
N GLU A 26 -2.60 -7.72 -12.38
CA GLU A 26 -2.46 -8.58 -11.21
C GLU A 26 -2.93 -7.83 -9.97
N LYS A 27 -3.85 -8.42 -9.19
CA LYS A 27 -4.30 -7.84 -7.91
C LYS A 27 -3.43 -8.37 -6.79
N TRP A 28 -2.79 -7.47 -6.06
CA TRP A 28 -1.89 -7.75 -4.96
C TRP A 28 -2.40 -7.02 -3.73
N GLY A 29 -2.55 -7.72 -2.60
CA GLY A 29 -3.16 -7.09 -1.43
C GLY A 29 -3.08 -7.93 -0.17
N LEU A 30 -4.10 -7.78 0.68
CA LEU A 30 -4.07 -8.25 2.06
C LEU A 30 -4.92 -9.51 2.22
N PRO A 31 -4.40 -10.59 2.82
CA PRO A 31 -5.19 -11.80 3.01
C PRO A 31 -6.39 -11.60 3.97
N TRP A 32 -6.39 -10.56 4.78
CA TRP A 32 -7.53 -10.22 5.64
C TRP A 32 -8.61 -9.36 4.96
N ASP A 33 -8.48 -9.08 3.66
CA ASP A 33 -9.54 -8.50 2.84
C ASP A 33 -10.68 -9.51 2.65
N SER A 34 -11.76 -9.39 3.41
CA SER A 34 -12.87 -10.33 3.38
C SER A 34 -13.65 -10.34 2.05
N THR A 35 -13.57 -9.28 1.24
CA THR A 35 -14.32 -9.16 -0.01
C THR A 35 -13.43 -9.37 -1.24
N GLY A 36 -12.15 -8.98 -1.16
CA GLY A 36 -11.23 -9.01 -2.28
C GLY A 36 -10.24 -10.17 -2.33
N TYR A 37 -9.93 -10.85 -1.19
CA TYR A 37 -8.78 -11.78 -1.14
C TYR A 37 -8.82 -12.89 -2.20
N GLY A 38 -10.00 -13.40 -2.55
CA GLY A 38 -10.17 -14.48 -3.53
C GLY A 38 -9.83 -14.08 -4.98
N PHE A 39 -9.85 -12.78 -5.28
CA PHE A 39 -9.51 -12.24 -6.60
C PHE A 39 -8.02 -11.89 -6.73
N MET A 40 -7.30 -11.86 -5.60
CA MET A 40 -5.89 -11.49 -5.58
C MET A 40 -5.00 -12.65 -6.00
N LYS A 41 -4.00 -12.32 -6.83
CA LYS A 41 -2.99 -13.28 -7.26
C LYS A 41 -1.90 -13.45 -6.19
N ARG A 42 -1.62 -12.39 -5.43
CA ARG A 42 -0.57 -12.38 -4.41
C ARG A 42 -1.02 -11.66 -3.16
N HIS A 43 -0.64 -12.20 -2.01
CA HIS A 43 -1.04 -11.71 -0.68
C HIS A 43 0.19 -11.36 0.15
N PHE A 44 0.06 -10.37 1.02
CA PHE A 44 1.16 -9.88 1.87
C PHE A 44 0.73 -9.86 3.33
N GLU A 45 1.21 -10.84 4.11
CA GLU A 45 1.02 -10.91 5.56
C GLU A 45 2.38 -10.76 6.25
N MET A 46 2.75 -9.50 6.50
CA MET A 46 4.06 -9.15 7.05
C MET A 46 4.04 -9.04 8.57
N HIS A 47 2.89 -9.24 9.21
CA HIS A 47 2.81 -9.27 10.67
C HIS A 47 3.62 -10.45 11.23
N ASP A 48 4.16 -10.26 12.42
CA ASP A 48 4.88 -11.31 13.14
C ASP A 48 3.93 -12.43 13.53
N GLN A 49 4.36 -13.69 13.41
CA GLN A 49 3.54 -14.85 13.73
C GLN A 49 3.02 -14.82 15.18
N ARG A 50 3.81 -14.29 16.13
CA ARG A 50 3.39 -14.13 17.54
C ARG A 50 2.21 -13.18 17.68
N LEU A 51 2.13 -12.15 16.83
CA LEU A 51 0.96 -11.27 16.81
C LEU A 51 -0.26 -12.01 16.26
N LEU A 52 -0.09 -12.77 15.18
CA LEU A 52 -1.17 -13.54 14.55
C LEU A 52 -1.74 -14.61 15.48
N ASP A 53 -0.88 -15.27 16.26
CA ASP A 53 -1.26 -16.30 17.24
C ASP A 53 -1.89 -15.70 18.52
N SER A 54 -1.78 -14.39 18.71
CA SER A 54 -2.33 -13.69 19.87
C SER A 54 -3.79 -13.27 19.66
N GLY A 55 -4.51 -13.03 20.77
CA GLY A 55 -5.83 -12.40 20.74
C GLY A 55 -5.85 -10.96 20.20
N HIS A 56 -4.69 -10.34 19.96
CA HIS A 56 -4.57 -8.98 19.42
C HIS A 56 -4.55 -8.94 17.89
N SER A 57 -4.50 -10.08 17.20
CA SER A 57 -4.44 -10.13 15.73
C SER A 57 -5.68 -9.51 15.06
N LYS A 58 -6.81 -9.45 15.78
CA LYS A 58 -8.13 -9.05 15.26
C LYS A 58 -8.54 -9.84 14.01
N ARG A 59 -8.00 -11.06 13.83
CA ARG A 59 -8.29 -11.93 12.70
C ARG A 59 -9.48 -12.83 12.98
N GLY A 60 -10.23 -13.17 11.93
CA GLY A 60 -11.33 -14.12 12.02
C GLY A 60 -10.85 -15.54 12.34
N PRO A 61 -11.72 -16.41 12.87
CA PRO A 61 -11.36 -17.79 13.21
C PRO A 61 -10.92 -18.63 11.99
N ASP A 62 -11.34 -18.25 10.79
CA ASP A 62 -10.99 -18.87 9.52
C ASP A 62 -9.61 -18.42 8.97
N TYR A 63 -8.96 -17.46 9.61
CA TYR A 63 -7.81 -16.77 9.03
C TYR A 63 -6.62 -17.68 8.75
N ALA A 64 -6.30 -18.59 9.67
CA ALA A 64 -5.20 -19.54 9.47
C ALA A 64 -5.45 -20.47 8.26
N GLN A 65 -6.71 -20.83 8.00
CA GLN A 65 -7.06 -21.59 6.80
C GLN A 65 -6.95 -20.70 5.56
N ARG A 66 -7.44 -19.47 5.62
CA ARG A 66 -7.34 -18.50 4.53
C ARG A 66 -5.89 -18.26 4.07
N LEU A 67 -4.94 -18.18 5.00
CA LEU A 67 -3.51 -18.05 4.66
C LEU A 67 -3.00 -19.26 3.86
N LYS A 68 -3.50 -20.47 4.13
CA LYS A 68 -3.15 -21.69 3.37
C LYS A 68 -3.79 -21.72 1.98
N ASP A 69 -4.95 -21.09 1.84
CA ASP A 69 -5.69 -21.03 0.57
C ASP A 69 -5.12 -19.96 -0.38
N CYS A 70 -4.31 -19.03 0.13
CA CYS A 70 -3.60 -18.04 -0.68
C CYS A 70 -2.57 -18.74 -1.58
N LYS A 71 -2.80 -18.69 -2.90
CA LYS A 71 -1.94 -19.33 -3.90
C LYS A 71 -0.48 -18.86 -3.83
N GLN A 72 -0.28 -17.58 -3.51
CA GLN A 72 1.04 -16.98 -3.35
C GLN A 72 0.97 -15.95 -2.24
N ILE A 73 1.61 -16.26 -1.12
CA ILE A 73 1.66 -15.39 0.05
C ILE A 73 3.11 -15.03 0.39
N TYR A 74 3.32 -13.76 0.67
CA TYR A 74 4.57 -13.23 1.19
C TYR A 74 4.43 -12.93 2.67
N THR A 75 5.42 -13.41 3.42
CA THR A 75 5.57 -13.20 4.86
C THR A 75 7.03 -12.85 5.16
N GLN A 76 7.33 -12.56 6.43
CA GLN A 76 8.71 -12.33 6.86
C GLN A 76 9.65 -13.53 6.57
N ALA A 77 9.12 -14.74 6.42
CA ALA A 77 9.92 -15.93 6.19
C ALA A 77 10.38 -16.10 4.73
N ASN A 78 9.68 -15.51 3.76
CA ASN A 78 9.93 -15.75 2.33
C ASN A 78 10.05 -14.49 1.48
N TYR A 79 9.82 -13.31 2.04
CA TYR A 79 9.97 -12.06 1.29
C TYR A 79 11.46 -11.83 0.91
N PRO A 80 11.78 -11.49 -0.34
CA PRO A 80 13.17 -11.35 -0.80
C PRO A 80 13.78 -9.99 -0.39
N PHE A 81 13.94 -9.76 0.91
CA PHE A 81 14.35 -8.48 1.51
C PHE A 81 15.59 -7.86 0.85
N ASP A 82 16.69 -8.60 0.76
CA ASP A 82 17.96 -8.06 0.26
C ASP A 82 17.89 -7.69 -1.22
N ALA A 83 17.26 -8.55 -2.04
CA ALA A 83 17.12 -8.32 -3.46
C ALA A 83 16.22 -7.11 -3.76
N VAL A 84 15.12 -6.99 -3.01
CA VAL A 84 14.22 -5.84 -3.11
C VAL A 84 14.92 -4.58 -2.61
N ALA A 85 15.60 -4.61 -1.46
CA ALA A 85 16.34 -3.47 -0.90
C ALA A 85 17.41 -2.94 -1.85
N LYS A 86 18.21 -3.85 -2.41
CA LYS A 86 19.20 -3.50 -3.43
C LYS A 86 18.54 -2.85 -4.64
N THR A 87 17.36 -3.33 -5.03
CA THR A 87 16.65 -2.79 -6.18
C THR A 87 16.05 -1.43 -5.88
N ILE A 88 15.43 -1.21 -4.72
CA ILE A 88 14.85 0.09 -4.34
C ILE A 88 15.94 1.12 -4.02
N GLY A 89 17.13 0.68 -3.62
CA GLY A 89 18.26 1.52 -3.18
C GLY A 89 18.30 1.72 -1.66
N GLN A 90 17.16 1.55 -0.98
CA GLN A 90 17.05 1.54 0.48
C GLN A 90 15.82 0.73 0.90
N ALA A 91 15.96 -0.05 1.98
CA ALA A 91 14.82 -0.68 2.64
C ALA A 91 14.04 0.36 3.45
N TYR A 92 13.01 0.96 2.84
CA TYR A 92 12.13 1.93 3.51
C TYR A 92 10.66 1.58 3.26
N TRP A 93 10.21 0.51 3.91
CA TRP A 93 8.84 0.04 3.93
C TRP A 93 8.55 -0.70 5.23
N ASN A 94 7.38 -0.50 5.83
CA ASN A 94 7.02 -1.20 7.08
C ASN A 94 5.58 -1.73 7.15
N SER A 95 4.83 -1.69 6.06
CA SER A 95 3.45 -2.18 5.98
C SER A 95 3.29 -3.18 4.85
N SER A 96 2.39 -4.16 4.98
CA SER A 96 2.15 -5.18 3.93
C SER A 96 1.92 -4.56 2.54
N ILE A 97 1.25 -3.42 2.47
CA ILE A 97 1.04 -2.66 1.22
C ILE A 97 2.36 -2.08 0.68
N ALA A 98 3.22 -1.53 1.54
CA ALA A 98 4.52 -1.05 1.13
C ALA A 98 5.46 -2.19 0.69
N TYR A 99 5.39 -3.36 1.33
CA TYR A 99 6.09 -4.57 0.87
C TYR A 99 5.61 -5.01 -0.52
N ALA A 100 4.30 -4.95 -0.79
CA ALA A 100 3.74 -5.24 -2.11
C ALA A 100 4.23 -4.26 -3.18
N MET A 101 4.22 -2.96 -2.85
CA MET A 101 4.72 -1.89 -3.73
C MET A 101 6.21 -2.07 -4.04
N ALA A 102 7.05 -2.34 -3.04
CA ALA A 102 8.48 -2.54 -3.22
C ALA A 102 8.78 -3.78 -4.09
N LEU A 103 8.02 -4.87 -3.91
CA LEU A 103 8.17 -6.06 -4.74
C LEU A 103 7.73 -5.81 -6.19
N ALA A 104 6.67 -5.02 -6.42
CA ALA A 104 6.20 -4.70 -7.76
C ALA A 104 7.26 -3.88 -8.53
N ILE A 105 7.91 -2.92 -7.86
CA ILE A 105 9.04 -2.17 -8.42
C ILE A 105 10.21 -3.11 -8.71
N HIS A 106 10.53 -4.02 -7.78
CA HIS A 106 11.62 -4.98 -7.94
C HIS A 106 11.41 -5.90 -9.15
N GLU A 107 10.18 -6.37 -9.35
CA GLU A 107 9.81 -7.23 -10.48
C GLU A 107 9.63 -6.48 -11.81
N GLY A 108 9.87 -5.16 -11.83
CA GLY A 108 9.83 -4.37 -13.06
C GLY A 108 8.42 -4.14 -13.60
N ALA A 109 7.44 -3.94 -12.71
CA ALA A 109 6.10 -3.50 -13.12
C ALA A 109 6.19 -2.26 -14.03
N GLN A 110 5.42 -2.25 -15.11
CA GLN A 110 5.33 -1.09 -16.02
C GLN A 110 4.24 -0.11 -15.57
N GLU A 111 3.20 -0.63 -14.92
CA GLU A 111 2.12 0.14 -14.32
C GLU A 111 1.78 -0.38 -12.94
N ILE A 112 1.58 0.55 -12.01
CA ILE A 112 1.09 0.27 -10.67
C ILE A 112 -0.13 1.17 -10.42
N ALA A 113 -1.24 0.59 -10.01
CA ALA A 113 -2.43 1.32 -9.58
C ALA A 113 -2.71 1.02 -8.11
N ILE A 114 -3.01 2.05 -7.32
CA ILE A 114 -3.12 1.96 -5.86
C ILE A 114 -4.58 2.20 -5.46
N TYR A 115 -5.22 1.26 -4.77
CA TYR A 115 -6.62 1.36 -4.36
C TYR A 115 -6.79 0.95 -2.90
N GLY A 116 -7.73 1.56 -2.19
CA GLY A 116 -7.97 1.29 -0.78
C GLY A 116 -6.78 1.62 0.13
N VAL A 117 -5.95 2.59 -0.26
CA VAL A 117 -4.79 3.04 0.50
C VAL A 117 -4.88 4.55 0.70
N ASP A 118 -5.48 4.97 1.81
CA ASP A 118 -5.62 6.39 2.13
C ASP A 118 -4.49 6.88 3.03
N MET A 119 -4.15 6.12 4.08
CA MET A 119 -3.10 6.47 5.06
C MET A 119 -3.20 7.95 5.47
N ASP A 120 -4.41 8.43 5.77
CA ASP A 120 -4.73 9.87 5.90
C ASP A 120 -4.09 10.55 7.12
N GLY A 121 -3.41 9.78 7.97
CA GLY A 121 -2.64 10.28 9.10
C GLY A 121 -3.48 10.62 10.33
N THR A 122 -4.77 10.30 10.31
CA THR A 122 -5.67 10.48 11.48
C THR A 122 -5.67 9.26 12.42
N ASP A 123 -5.02 8.18 12.01
CA ASP A 123 -4.93 6.90 12.71
C ASP A 123 -3.48 6.41 12.85
N GLU A 124 -3.31 5.16 13.29
CA GLU A 124 -2.02 4.52 13.51
C GLU A 124 -1.14 4.40 12.24
N PHE A 125 -1.64 4.75 11.06
CA PHE A 125 -0.92 4.61 9.79
C PHE A 125 -0.23 5.89 9.31
N GLY A 126 -0.29 6.99 10.08
CA GLY A 126 0.36 8.25 9.70
C GLY A 126 1.86 8.14 9.42
N TYR A 127 2.59 7.30 10.17
CA TYR A 127 4.02 7.05 9.90
C TYR A 127 4.25 6.16 8.66
N GLN A 128 3.25 5.38 8.24
CA GLN A 128 3.34 4.49 7.08
C GLN A 128 3.17 5.23 5.77
N LYS A 129 2.44 6.36 5.77
CA LYS A 129 2.25 7.24 4.60
C LYS A 129 3.58 7.61 3.95
N ALA A 130 4.55 8.05 4.75
CA ALA A 130 5.87 8.45 4.27
C ALA A 130 6.61 7.31 3.53
N ASN A 131 6.46 6.06 4.00
CA ASN A 131 7.08 4.90 3.36
C ASN A 131 6.44 4.64 1.98
N MET A 132 5.10 4.69 1.91
CA MET A 132 4.39 4.50 0.65
C MET A 132 4.70 5.61 -0.36
N GLU A 133 4.75 6.87 0.08
CA GLU A 133 5.07 8.02 -0.78
C GLU A 133 6.51 7.99 -1.30
N TYR A 134 7.46 7.55 -0.48
CA TYR A 134 8.83 7.29 -0.92
C TYR A 134 8.84 6.26 -2.06
N LEU A 135 8.18 5.12 -1.89
CA LEU A 135 8.13 4.07 -2.92
C LEU A 135 7.43 4.53 -4.20
N ILE A 136 6.38 5.33 -4.09
CA ILE A 136 5.73 5.96 -5.24
C ILE A 136 6.73 6.87 -5.98
N GLY A 137 7.52 7.66 -5.25
CA GLY A 137 8.61 8.46 -5.80
C GLY A 137 9.65 7.60 -6.54
N VAL A 138 10.10 6.51 -5.92
CA VAL A 138 11.06 5.57 -6.53
C VAL A 138 10.50 4.95 -7.82
N ALA A 139 9.24 4.50 -7.81
CA ALA A 139 8.58 3.92 -8.97
C ALA A 139 8.49 4.92 -10.13
N ARG A 140 8.01 6.14 -9.86
CA ARG A 140 7.92 7.21 -10.87
C ARG A 140 9.30 7.59 -11.41
N GLY A 141 10.31 7.70 -10.55
CA GLY A 141 11.69 7.98 -10.94
C GLY A 141 12.31 6.90 -11.85
N ARG A 142 11.76 5.68 -11.83
CA ARG A 142 12.15 4.57 -12.71
C ARG A 142 11.32 4.46 -13.99
N GLY A 143 10.42 5.40 -14.24
CA GLY A 143 9.53 5.37 -15.39
C GLY A 143 8.33 4.43 -15.27
N ILE A 144 8.07 3.90 -14.07
CA ILE A 144 6.86 3.10 -13.80
C ILE A 144 5.67 4.06 -13.72
N ARG A 145 4.60 3.79 -14.48
CA ARG A 145 3.36 4.59 -14.39
C ARG A 145 2.66 4.26 -13.08
N VAL A 146 2.46 5.25 -12.22
CA VAL A 146 1.76 5.07 -10.94
C VAL A 146 0.45 5.86 -10.94
N TYR A 147 -0.67 5.14 -10.91
CA TYR A 147 -2.01 5.71 -10.74
C TYR A 147 -2.42 5.71 -9.27
N ILE A 148 -2.93 6.86 -8.81
CA ILE A 148 -3.48 7.06 -7.47
C ILE A 148 -4.86 7.72 -7.67
N PRO A 149 -5.95 7.14 -7.14
CA PRO A 149 -7.27 7.73 -7.22
C PRO A 149 -7.32 9.13 -6.60
N PRO A 150 -8.09 10.08 -7.19
CA PRO A 150 -8.26 11.43 -6.67
C PRO A 150 -8.82 11.54 -5.25
N GLN A 151 -9.30 10.45 -4.64
CA GLN A 151 -9.81 10.41 -3.28
C GLN A 151 -8.73 10.06 -2.25
N SER A 152 -7.67 9.34 -2.63
CA SER A 152 -6.59 8.93 -1.72
C SER A 152 -5.80 10.13 -1.20
N ALA A 153 -5.37 10.11 0.06
CA ALA A 153 -4.52 11.16 0.64
C ALA A 153 -3.04 11.06 0.26
N LEU A 154 -2.64 9.99 -0.45
CA LEU A 154 -1.27 9.79 -0.93
C LEU A 154 -0.86 10.85 -1.94
N CYS A 155 0.38 11.33 -1.82
CA CYS A 155 1.01 12.35 -2.63
C CYS A 155 0.20 13.66 -2.70
N LYS A 156 -0.49 14.02 -1.62
CA LYS A 156 -1.22 15.28 -1.46
C LYS A 156 -0.81 16.02 -0.21
N PHE A 157 -0.95 17.34 -0.26
CA PHE A 157 -0.83 18.19 0.91
C PHE A 157 -1.98 17.91 1.88
N ALA A 158 -1.67 17.81 3.17
CA ALA A 158 -2.70 17.78 4.19
C ALA A 158 -3.41 19.14 4.21
N PRO A 159 -4.74 19.20 4.00
CA PRO A 159 -5.46 20.47 3.97
C PRO A 159 -5.54 21.14 5.35
N THR A 160 -5.30 20.37 6.41
CA THR A 160 -5.23 20.81 7.79
C THR A 160 -3.82 20.59 8.31
N GLY A 161 -3.22 21.62 8.90
CA GLY A 161 -1.80 21.63 9.28
C GLY A 161 -1.52 22.43 10.54
N ILE A 162 -0.26 22.37 10.96
CA ILE A 162 0.27 23.00 12.17
C ILE A 162 -0.04 24.50 12.13
N LYS A 163 -0.76 24.99 13.14
CA LYS A 163 -0.94 26.43 13.39
C LYS A 163 0.43 27.08 13.54
N PHE A 164 0.69 28.13 12.76
CA PHE A 164 1.84 29.00 13.00
C PHE A 164 1.38 30.17 13.87
N TYR A 165 1.48 29.98 15.20
CA TYR A 165 0.86 30.87 16.18
C TYR A 165 -0.66 30.99 15.93
N ASP A 166 -1.16 32.19 15.66
CA ASP A 166 -2.57 32.45 15.40
C ASP A 166 -2.97 32.24 13.92
N HIS A 167 -2.03 31.87 13.06
CA HIS A 167 -2.26 31.74 11.62
C HIS A 167 -2.46 30.27 11.21
N MET A 168 -3.48 30.04 10.40
CA MET A 168 -3.73 28.74 9.76
C MET A 168 -3.23 28.81 8.32
N PRO A 169 -2.19 28.04 7.94
CA PRO A 169 -1.79 27.96 6.54
C PRO A 169 -2.91 27.33 5.72
N THR A 170 -3.31 27.97 4.62
CA THR A 170 -4.22 27.38 3.63
C THR A 170 -3.37 26.87 2.47
N TYR A 171 -3.35 25.55 2.26
CA TYR A 171 -2.62 24.94 1.16
C TYR A 171 -3.55 24.83 -0.05
N VAL A 172 -3.23 25.56 -1.12
CA VAL A 172 -3.94 25.49 -2.40
C VAL A 172 -3.02 24.84 -3.42
N GLU A 173 -3.32 23.58 -3.76
CA GLU A 173 -2.64 22.74 -4.76
C GLU A 173 -1.14 22.46 -4.57
N ARG A 174 -0.29 23.49 -4.62
CA ARG A 174 1.17 23.40 -4.71
C ARG A 174 1.92 24.23 -3.68
N TYR A 175 1.32 25.27 -3.12
CA TYR A 175 1.96 26.15 -2.15
C TYR A 175 1.03 26.38 -0.95
N GLY A 176 1.61 26.36 0.25
CA GLY A 176 0.97 26.96 1.41
C GLY A 176 1.18 28.47 1.34
N TRP A 177 0.12 29.25 1.32
CA TRP A 177 0.23 30.66 1.67
C TRP A 177 -0.24 30.86 3.11
N LEU A 178 0.27 31.91 3.74
CA LEU A 178 -0.38 32.50 4.89
C LEU A 178 -1.38 33.51 4.32
N GLY A 179 -2.67 33.21 4.45
CA GLY A 179 -3.77 34.05 3.99
C GLY A 179 -4.60 34.48 5.17
#